data_AF-A0AA42UQS0-F1
#
_entry.id   AF-A0AA42UQS0-F1
#
_cell.length_a   1.000
_cell.length_b   1.000
_cell.length_c   1.000
_cell.angle_alpha   90.00
_cell.angle_beta   90.00
_cell.angle_gamma   90.00
#
_symmetry.space_group_name_H-M   'P 1'
#
loop_
_entity.id
_entity.type
_entity.pdbx_description
1 polymer ?
#
loop_
_entity_poly.entity_id
_entity_poly.type
_entity_poly.pdbx_seq_one_letter_code
_entity_poly.pdbx_strand_id
1 'polypeptide(L)'
;MEIKQRSQLRQLAQLSSEQAADWLLSTFPIESPDWGEGLFLMPHRSWKKSDQLRLARHYLQKVPYASPRGYQVFASFMSVASLLGCIREQLPLNHPDLELLLYHLQPTLVAMAKHGKDAELVAEFLAELRGQGIAPCR
;
A
#
# COMPACT_ATOMS: atom_id res chain seq x y z
N MET A 1 6.12 -18.51 11.44
CA MET A 1 6.40 -17.20 12.06
C MET A 1 7.59 -17.37 12.98
N GLU A 2 8.70 -16.73 12.64
CA GLU A 2 9.99 -16.90 13.31
C GLU A 2 10.03 -16.19 14.68
N ILE A 3 11.01 -16.54 15.52
CA ILE A 3 11.20 -15.94 16.85
C ILE A 3 11.44 -14.42 16.73
N LYS A 4 12.18 -13.99 15.71
CA LYS A 4 12.46 -12.58 15.39
C LYS A 4 11.18 -11.78 15.10
N GLN A 5 10.29 -12.32 14.26
CA GLN A 5 9.01 -11.68 13.94
C GLN A 5 8.12 -11.52 15.18
N ARG A 6 8.11 -12.52 16.07
CA ARG A 6 7.35 -12.47 17.32
C ARG A 6 7.86 -11.38 18.26
N SER A 7 9.17 -11.18 18.39
CA SER A 7 9.72 -10.13 19.25
C SER A 7 9.44 -8.74 18.68
N GLN A 8 9.56 -8.57 17.36
CA GLN A 8 9.26 -7.31 16.67
C GLN A 8 7.78 -6.91 16.82
N LEU A 9 6.86 -7.87 16.71
CA LEU A 9 5.43 -7.62 16.95
C LEU A 9 5.16 -7.19 18.39
N ARG A 10 5.82 -7.81 19.38
CA ARG A 10 5.70 -7.40 20.78
C ARG A 10 6.24 -6.00 21.01
N GLN A 11 7.36 -5.65 20.37
CA GLN A 11 7.92 -4.31 20.45
C GLN A 11 6.95 -3.27 19.85
N LEU A 12 6.44 -3.52 18.63
CA LEU A 12 5.47 -2.64 17.97
C LEU A 12 4.20 -2.41 18.79
N ALA A 13 3.72 -3.44 19.51
CA ALA A 13 2.54 -3.33 20.35
C ALA A 13 2.70 -2.37 21.54
N GLN A 14 3.94 -2.13 22.00
CA GLN A 14 4.23 -1.23 23.12
C GLN A 14 4.40 0.23 22.68
N LEU A 15 4.55 0.49 21.38
CA LEU A 15 4.79 1.82 20.84
C LEU A 15 3.47 2.53 20.53
N SER A 16 3.46 3.85 20.67
CA SER A 16 2.38 4.69 20.11
C SER A 16 2.31 4.57 18.59
N SER A 17 1.22 5.05 17.96
CA SER A 17 1.06 5.01 16.50
C SER A 17 2.28 5.61 15.78
N GLU A 18 2.65 6.81 16.22
CA GLU A 18 3.77 7.62 15.70
C GLU A 18 5.12 6.93 15.90
N GLN A 19 5.44 6.53 17.14
CA GLN A 19 6.73 5.89 17.44
C GLN A 19 6.93 4.60 16.65
N ALA A 20 5.88 3.80 16.46
CA ALA A 20 6.00 2.59 15.66
C ALA A 20 6.08 2.89 14.16
N ALA A 21 5.50 3.99 13.67
CA ALA A 21 5.68 4.42 12.29
C ALA A 21 7.14 4.86 12.07
N ASP A 22 7.68 5.68 12.98
CA ASP A 22 9.08 6.12 12.94
C ASP A 22 10.02 4.91 12.96
N TRP A 23 9.77 3.96 13.86
CA TRP A 23 10.55 2.73 13.96
C TRP A 23 10.48 1.88 12.68
N LEU A 24 9.30 1.72 12.05
CA LEU A 24 9.19 0.99 10.79
C LEU A 24 9.94 1.69 9.67
N LEU A 25 9.84 3.02 9.58
CA LEU A 25 10.50 3.81 8.53
C LEU A 25 12.03 3.82 8.71
N SER A 26 12.52 3.82 9.96
CA SER A 26 13.96 3.77 10.24
C SER A 26 14.55 2.36 10.10
N THR A 27 13.80 1.33 10.48
CA THR A 27 14.30 -0.05 10.55
C THR A 27 14.13 -0.80 9.23
N PHE A 28 13.04 -0.54 8.52
CA PHE A 28 12.69 -1.17 7.25
C PHE A 28 12.43 -0.12 6.15
N PRO A 29 13.36 0.81 5.89
CA PRO A 29 13.21 1.75 4.80
C PRO A 29 13.18 1.00 3.45
N ILE A 30 12.62 1.59 2.39
CA ILE A 30 12.46 0.93 1.10
C ILE A 30 13.80 0.61 0.40
N GLU A 31 14.88 1.24 0.85
CA GLU A 31 16.25 1.01 0.44
C GLU A 31 16.89 -0.20 1.13
N SER A 32 16.33 -0.65 2.26
CA SER A 32 16.82 -1.82 2.99
C SER A 32 16.48 -3.11 2.24
N PRO A 33 17.36 -4.13 2.21
CA PRO A 33 17.02 -5.44 1.64
C PRO A 33 15.85 -6.11 2.38
N ASP A 34 15.65 -5.79 3.66
CA ASP A 34 14.63 -6.39 4.53
C ASP A 34 13.32 -5.56 4.56
N TRP A 35 13.15 -4.59 3.67
CA TRP A 35 11.98 -3.69 3.66
C TRP A 35 10.63 -4.44 3.67
N GLY A 36 10.59 -5.64 3.06
CA GLY A 36 9.41 -6.51 3.03
C GLY A 36 8.93 -6.97 4.42
N GLU A 37 9.82 -7.00 5.43
CA GLU A 37 9.43 -7.27 6.81
C GLU A 37 8.56 -6.14 7.39
N GLY A 38 8.79 -4.89 6.97
CA GLY A 38 7.93 -3.77 7.32
C GLY A 38 6.49 -4.01 6.90
N LEU A 39 6.28 -4.46 5.64
CA LEU A 39 4.96 -4.82 5.13
C LEU A 39 4.32 -5.99 5.89
N PHE A 40 5.11 -6.95 6.36
CA PHE A 40 4.59 -8.03 7.19
C PHE A 40 4.09 -7.53 8.55
N LEU A 41 4.79 -6.58 9.17
CA LEU A 41 4.50 -6.11 10.52
C LEU A 41 3.31 -5.13 10.57
N MET A 42 3.12 -4.30 9.54
CA MET A 42 2.10 -3.24 9.54
C MET A 42 0.65 -3.68 9.86
N PRO A 43 0.12 -4.79 9.30
CA PRO A 43 -1.28 -5.20 9.54
C PRO A 43 -1.57 -5.62 10.98
N HIS A 44 -0.55 -5.85 11.79
CA HIS A 44 -0.70 -6.39 13.15
C HIS A 44 -1.00 -5.33 14.22
N ARG A 45 -1.32 -4.09 13.81
CA ARG A 45 -1.78 -3.04 14.72
C ARG A 45 -2.67 -2.01 14.02
N SER A 46 -3.38 -1.23 14.82
CA SER A 46 -4.13 -0.07 14.35
C SER A 46 -3.23 1.16 14.26
N TRP A 47 -3.50 2.01 13.27
CA TRP A 47 -2.72 3.20 12.94
C TRP A 47 -3.60 4.45 12.95
N LYS A 48 -3.08 5.57 13.46
CA LYS A 48 -3.69 6.90 13.24
C LYS A 48 -3.65 7.24 11.75
N LYS A 49 -4.66 7.97 11.26
CA LYS A 49 -4.76 8.35 9.84
C LYS A 49 -3.51 9.04 9.31
N SER A 50 -2.88 9.93 10.08
CA SER A 50 -1.62 10.59 9.70
C SER A 50 -0.50 9.58 9.44
N ASP A 51 -0.36 8.57 10.31
CA ASP A 51 0.69 7.56 10.22
C ASP A 51 0.42 6.53 9.13
N GLN A 52 -0.85 6.21 8.88
CA GLN A 52 -1.25 5.41 7.71
C GLN A 52 -0.73 6.05 6.41
N LEU A 53 -0.96 7.36 6.25
CA LEU A 53 -0.50 8.10 5.08
C LEU A 53 1.03 8.17 4.99
N ARG A 54 1.72 8.36 6.12
CA ARG A 54 3.20 8.37 6.16
C ARG A 54 3.78 7.04 5.70
N LEU A 55 3.27 5.93 6.22
CA LEU A 55 3.71 4.58 5.84
C LEU A 55 3.37 4.30 4.37
N ALA A 56 2.14 4.57 3.93
CA ALA A 56 1.73 4.32 2.56
C ALA A 56 2.59 5.11 1.56
N ARG A 57 2.80 6.41 1.79
CA ARG A 57 3.64 7.26 0.92
C ARG A 57 5.10 6.84 0.84
N HIS A 58 5.62 6.23 1.90
CA HIS A 58 6.99 5.71 1.88
C HIS A 58 7.07 4.41 1.09
N TYR A 59 6.28 3.42 1.47
CA TYR A 59 6.40 2.06 0.93
C TYR A 59 5.85 1.94 -0.49
N LEU A 60 4.82 2.71 -0.87
CA LEU A 60 4.24 2.69 -2.22
C LEU A 60 5.15 3.31 -3.28
N GLN A 61 6.27 3.94 -2.92
CA GLN A 61 7.29 4.38 -3.90
C GLN A 61 7.92 3.21 -4.68
N LYS A 62 7.76 1.98 -4.19
CA LYS A 62 8.24 0.75 -4.85
C LYS A 62 7.20 0.12 -5.77
N VAL A 63 6.08 0.79 -6.04
CA VAL A 63 5.08 0.35 -7.01
C VAL A 63 5.64 0.43 -8.44
N PRO A 64 5.36 -0.55 -9.32
CA PRO A 64 4.48 -1.69 -9.12
C PRO A 64 5.11 -2.80 -8.27
N TYR A 65 4.35 -3.35 -7.34
CA TYR A 65 4.73 -4.60 -6.70
C TYR A 65 4.46 -5.79 -7.63
N ALA A 66 5.39 -6.74 -7.68
CA ALA A 66 5.24 -8.02 -8.37
C ALA A 66 4.30 -9.02 -7.65
N SER A 67 3.50 -8.54 -6.68
CA SER A 67 2.53 -9.36 -5.97
C SER A 67 1.40 -8.48 -5.37
N PRO A 68 0.20 -9.06 -5.12
CA PRO A 68 -0.89 -8.31 -4.50
C PRO A 68 -0.63 -7.98 -3.02
N ARG A 69 0.32 -8.66 -2.37
CA ARG A 69 0.54 -8.60 -0.92
C ARG A 69 0.80 -7.18 -0.42
N GLY A 70 1.60 -6.39 -1.15
CA GLY A 70 1.90 -5.01 -0.74
C GLY A 70 0.66 -4.14 -0.69
N TYR A 71 -0.24 -4.26 -1.67
CA TYR A 71 -1.50 -3.52 -1.69
C TYR A 71 -2.48 -4.01 -0.62
N GLN A 72 -2.55 -5.32 -0.39
CA GLN A 72 -3.42 -5.93 0.61
C GLN A 72 -3.08 -5.48 2.03
N VAL A 73 -1.79 -5.26 2.33
CA VAL A 73 -1.32 -4.73 3.61
C VAL A 73 -1.96 -3.37 3.88
N PHE A 74 -1.89 -2.42 2.94
CA PHE A 74 -2.50 -1.10 3.14
C PHE A 74 -4.03 -1.17 3.12
N ALA A 75 -4.61 -2.01 2.27
CA ALA A 75 -6.05 -2.22 2.21
C ALA A 75 -6.64 -2.75 3.55
N SER A 76 -5.85 -3.44 4.37
CA SER A 76 -6.33 -4.00 5.63
C SER A 76 -6.53 -2.97 6.74
N PHE A 77 -5.94 -1.77 6.62
CA PHE A 77 -6.02 -0.76 7.68
C PHE A 77 -6.31 0.67 7.20
N MET A 78 -6.30 0.94 5.88
CA MET A 78 -6.64 2.24 5.31
C MET A 78 -8.07 2.25 4.75
N SER A 79 -8.66 3.43 4.62
CA SER A 79 -9.87 3.64 3.80
C SER A 79 -9.54 3.55 2.31
N VAL A 80 -10.50 3.17 1.46
CA VAL A 80 -10.36 3.14 -0.01
C VAL A 80 -9.83 4.48 -0.53
N ALA A 81 -10.47 5.59 -0.18
CA ALA A 81 -10.07 6.92 -0.64
C ALA A 81 -8.61 7.28 -0.30
N SER A 82 -8.15 6.98 0.91
CA SER A 82 -6.77 7.27 1.33
C SER A 82 -5.75 6.40 0.58
N LEU A 83 -6.07 5.12 0.35
CA LEU A 83 -5.22 4.21 -0.41
C LEU A 83 -5.11 4.67 -1.88
N LEU A 84 -6.24 4.95 -2.52
CA LEU A 84 -6.27 5.46 -3.89
C LEU A 84 -5.47 6.77 -4.03
N GLY A 85 -5.60 7.68 -3.07
CA GLY A 85 -4.83 8.92 -3.04
C GLY A 85 -3.32 8.67 -3.00
N CYS A 86 -2.85 7.76 -2.15
CA CYS A 86 -1.41 7.45 -2.05
C CYS A 86 -0.89 6.73 -3.31
N ILE A 87 -1.69 5.87 -3.94
CA ILE A 87 -1.31 5.18 -5.18
C ILE A 87 -1.22 6.17 -6.35
N ARG A 88 -2.16 7.13 -6.44
CA ARG A 88 -2.12 8.21 -7.46
C ARG A 88 -0.81 8.99 -7.43
N GLU A 89 -0.28 9.25 -6.23
CA GLU A 89 0.99 9.96 -6.05
C GLU A 89 2.21 9.16 -6.60
N GLN A 90 2.07 7.86 -6.83
CA GLN A 90 3.18 6.94 -7.15
C GLN A 90 2.90 6.08 -8.41
N LEU A 91 2.05 6.57 -9.33
CA LEU A 91 1.72 5.82 -10.54
C LEU A 91 2.94 5.68 -11.47
N PRO A 92 3.20 4.47 -12.00
CA PRO A 92 4.20 4.27 -13.04
C PRO A 92 3.85 5.07 -14.30
N LEU A 93 4.87 5.63 -14.95
CA LEU A 93 4.69 6.41 -16.18
C LEU A 93 4.69 5.54 -17.45
N ASN A 94 5.28 4.34 -17.37
CA ASN A 94 5.40 3.40 -18.47
C ASN A 94 4.28 2.38 -18.45
N HIS A 95 3.78 2.05 -19.64
CA HIS A 95 2.64 1.15 -19.83
C HIS A 95 2.82 -0.25 -19.20
N PRO A 96 3.96 -0.96 -19.35
CA PRO A 96 4.09 -2.31 -18.80
C PRO A 96 4.00 -2.34 -17.27
N ASP A 97 4.56 -1.35 -16.58
CA ASP A 97 4.51 -1.26 -15.13
C ASP A 97 3.12 -0.85 -14.63
N LEU A 98 2.41 -0.03 -15.41
CA LEU A 98 1.01 0.30 -15.13
C LEU A 98 0.10 -0.93 -15.30
N GLU A 99 0.31 -1.75 -16.32
CA GLU A 99 -0.40 -3.02 -16.48
C GLU A 99 -0.12 -3.99 -15.33
N LEU A 100 1.14 -4.12 -14.92
CA LEU A 100 1.54 -4.95 -13.79
C LEU A 100 0.92 -4.45 -12.48
N LEU A 101 0.90 -3.13 -12.27
CA LEU A 101 0.19 -2.49 -11.16
C LEU A 101 -1.27 -2.91 -11.18
N LEU A 102 -1.97 -2.71 -12.30
CA LEU A 102 -3.39 -3.02 -12.43
C LEU A 102 -3.69 -4.50 -12.18
N TYR A 103 -2.85 -5.39 -12.71
CA TYR A 103 -2.99 -6.84 -12.54
C TYR A 103 -3.06 -7.26 -11.07
N HIS A 104 -2.23 -6.66 -10.21
CA HIS A 104 -2.19 -6.99 -8.78
C HIS A 104 -3.08 -6.10 -7.90
N LEU A 105 -3.28 -4.84 -8.30
CA LEU A 105 -4.04 -3.87 -7.51
C LEU A 105 -5.55 -4.06 -7.68
N GLN A 106 -6.03 -4.29 -8.90
CA GLN A 106 -7.48 -4.36 -9.18
C GLN A 106 -8.20 -5.40 -8.31
N PRO A 107 -7.73 -6.66 -8.18
CA PRO A 107 -8.40 -7.63 -7.32
C PRO A 107 -8.46 -7.18 -5.85
N THR A 108 -7.43 -6.49 -5.38
CA THR A 108 -7.35 -5.96 -4.01
C THR A 108 -8.38 -4.85 -3.79
N LEU A 109 -8.49 -3.91 -4.74
CA LEU A 109 -9.46 -2.81 -4.64
C LEU A 109 -10.90 -3.29 -4.72
N VAL A 110 -11.21 -4.23 -5.63
CA VAL A 110 -12.56 -4.80 -5.78
C VAL A 110 -12.96 -5.58 -4.51
N ALA A 111 -12.05 -6.31 -3.90
CA ALA A 111 -12.31 -7.03 -2.66
C ALA A 111 -12.57 -6.08 -1.46
N MET A 112 -11.91 -4.93 -1.46
CA MET A 112 -12.03 -3.89 -0.42
C MET A 112 -13.33 -3.08 -0.58
N ALA A 113 -13.72 -2.74 -1.80
CA ALA A 113 -14.82 -1.84 -2.13
C ALA A 113 -16.05 -2.59 -2.66
N LYS A 114 -16.67 -3.42 -1.80
CA LYS A 114 -17.76 -4.32 -2.25
C LYS A 114 -19.03 -3.59 -2.69
N HIS A 115 -19.42 -2.50 -2.01
CA HIS A 115 -20.68 -1.79 -2.28
C HIS A 115 -20.60 -0.29 -1.97
N GLY A 116 -21.50 0.49 -2.57
CA GLY A 116 -21.71 1.90 -2.29
C GLY A 116 -20.62 2.82 -2.85
N LYS A 117 -20.42 3.96 -2.18
CA LYS A 117 -19.51 5.03 -2.62
C LYS A 117 -18.07 4.57 -2.87
N ASP A 118 -17.60 3.61 -2.08
CA ASP A 118 -16.25 3.06 -2.25
C ASP A 118 -16.11 2.29 -3.57
N ALA A 119 -17.15 1.57 -3.99
CA ALA A 119 -17.16 0.85 -5.27
C ALA A 119 -17.11 1.82 -6.46
N GLU A 120 -17.83 2.94 -6.36
CA GLU A 120 -17.80 4.03 -7.36
C GLU A 120 -16.40 4.64 -7.47
N LEU A 121 -15.75 4.95 -6.33
CA LEU A 121 -14.39 5.49 -6.30
C LEU A 121 -13.36 4.53 -6.94
N VAL A 122 -13.50 3.23 -6.68
CA VAL A 122 -12.64 2.21 -7.30
C VAL A 122 -12.91 2.10 -8.81
N ALA A 123 -14.17 2.10 -9.22
CA ALA A 123 -14.53 2.03 -10.63
C ALA A 123 -14.01 3.24 -11.43
N GLU A 124 -14.18 4.45 -10.88
CA GLU A 124 -13.65 5.69 -11.46
C GLU A 124 -12.12 5.65 -11.58
N PHE A 125 -11.43 5.25 -10.51
CA PHE A 125 -9.98 5.13 -10.50
C PHE A 125 -9.46 4.11 -11.53
N LEU A 126 -10.10 2.93 -11.63
CA LEU A 126 -9.69 1.91 -12.61
C LEU A 126 -9.97 2.36 -14.05
N ALA A 127 -11.05 3.10 -14.29
CA ALA A 127 -11.34 3.69 -15.60
C ALA A 127 -10.31 4.75 -15.99
N GLU A 128 -9.91 5.61 -15.04
CA GLU A 128 -8.85 6.61 -15.19
C GLU A 128 -7.53 5.95 -15.62
N LEU A 129 -7.08 4.91 -14.90
CA LEU A 129 -5.81 4.23 -15.21
C LEU A 129 -5.85 3.50 -16.56
N ARG A 130 -6.97 2.87 -16.91
CA ARG A 130 -7.13 2.22 -18.21
C ARG A 130 -7.16 3.23 -19.36
N GLY A 131 -7.73 4.42 -19.12
CA GLY A 131 -7.70 5.52 -20.08
C GLY A 131 -6.28 6.05 -20.33
N GLN A 132 -5.44 6.10 -19.28
CA GLN A 132 -4.02 6.48 -19.40
C GLN A 132 -3.19 5.45 -20.17
N GLY A 133 -3.54 4.16 -20.09
CA GLY A 133 -2.92 3.10 -20.90
C GLY A 133 -3.23 3.17 -22.41
N ILE A 134 -4.22 3.96 -22.84
CA ILE A 134 -4.62 4.06 -24.26
C ILE A 134 -4.11 5.36 -24.91
N ALA A 135 -3.34 6.21 -24.21
CA ALA A 135 -2.64 7.30 -24.87
C ALA A 135 -1.41 6.74 -25.61
N PRO A 136 -1.39 6.66 -26.96
CA PRO A 136 -0.16 6.35 -27.65
C PRO A 136 0.83 7.45 -27.30
N CYS A 137 2.06 7.07 -26.94
CA CYS A 137 3.19 7.99 -26.87
C CYS A 137 3.11 8.93 -28.08
N ARG A 138 2.91 10.22 -27.82
CA ARG A 138 3.13 11.27 -28.81
C ARG A 138 4.60 11.62 -28.84
#